data_AF-A0A8H3QZE4-F1
#
_entry.id   AF-A0A8H3QZE4-F1
#
_cell.length_a   1.000
_cell.length_b   1.000
_cell.length_c   1.000
_cell.angle_alpha   90.00
_cell.angle_beta   90.00
_cell.angle_gamma   90.00
#
_symmetry.space_group_name_H-M   'P 1'
#
loop_
_entity.id
_entity.type
_entity.pdbx_description
1 polymer ?
#
loop_
_entity_poly.entity_id
_entity_poly.type
_entity_poly.pdbx_seq_one_letter_code
_entity_poly.pdbx_strand_id
1 'polypeptide(L)'
;MQLSKLIVYTVLIILNHILFTNCDTIGKSLYPLFTGDKLYFFESQKFDFFYVDLTNVSLDTDTVNKSKWIDLTEVKPQPDTLVTKPLSANNNLILLDSTDSEVNAYTFNTTLNQWETIPNKVTKKEEFIFFDNWVSDGKTGISYSFNSISDGMAIFDPINLILTKGVSTPQNLFAEGFVLDDFVQVLLNGQVLFIGGGFLSLKYSMSSILTYETTTDTWKMTNTVGETPEGRIQHTAVPTSDGRIIVFGGISNSLPASPQLSILDTSKTPYEWSTPTVESPFGPFTFSKHTAVMVENYMIIAFGDNTTDTTPTWFDNNNNMYKLDVRDPLKYKWSFFSDFNSSDDKSLVPDIFTQTNSSNSNSSNSNSTNSTIQTSIVDSESKLGSRNAVIIVFSLIVFICISILVFYKAKQNRNMIKSKNTYQQNISSSENISSTEELENSMT
;
A
#
# COMPACT_ATOMS: atom_id res chain seq x y z
N MET A 1 34.02 12.16 14.62
CA MET A 1 33.40 12.12 13.28
C MET A 1 32.42 10.96 13.08
N GLN A 2 32.54 9.83 13.81
CA GLN A 2 31.56 8.73 13.76
C GLN A 2 30.29 8.99 14.58
N LEU A 3 30.39 9.57 15.78
CA LEU A 3 29.23 9.85 16.62
C LEU A 3 28.26 10.88 15.98
N SER A 4 28.81 11.87 15.28
CA SER A 4 28.01 12.85 14.51
C SER A 4 27.33 12.24 13.29
N LYS A 5 27.93 11.22 12.65
CA LYS A 5 27.29 10.49 11.55
C LYS A 5 26.19 9.59 12.07
N LEU A 6 26.41 8.91 13.20
CA LEU A 6 25.40 8.06 13.84
C LEU A 6 24.19 8.89 14.29
N ILE A 7 24.41 10.04 14.95
CA ILE A 7 23.32 10.94 15.35
C ILE A 7 22.57 11.49 14.14
N VAL A 8 23.26 11.89 13.07
CA VAL A 8 22.58 12.34 11.84
C VAL A 8 21.79 11.21 11.18
N TYR A 9 22.29 9.97 11.22
CA TYR A 9 21.61 8.80 10.66
C TYR A 9 20.39 8.40 11.49
N THR A 10 20.50 8.35 12.81
CA THR A 10 19.38 8.08 13.73
C THR A 10 18.34 9.20 13.69
N VAL A 11 18.77 10.46 13.57
CA VAL A 11 17.85 11.59 13.38
C VAL A 11 17.19 11.55 12.01
N LEU A 12 17.87 11.12 10.93
CA LEU A 12 17.24 10.91 9.61
C LEU A 12 16.24 9.75 9.64
N ILE A 13 16.54 8.65 10.34
CA ILE A 13 15.63 7.52 10.50
C ILE A 13 14.39 7.95 11.31
N ILE A 14 14.58 8.69 12.40
CA ILE A 14 13.47 9.23 13.20
C ILE A 14 12.71 10.30 12.42
N LEU A 15 13.37 11.16 11.62
CA LEU A 15 12.69 12.13 10.76
C LEU A 15 11.95 11.45 9.61
N ASN A 16 12.48 10.37 9.01
CA ASN A 16 11.75 9.58 8.01
C ASN A 16 10.54 8.91 8.66
N HIS A 17 10.69 8.31 9.85
CA HIS A 17 9.53 7.77 10.56
C HIS A 17 8.52 8.84 11.01
N ILE A 18 8.94 10.09 11.25
CA ILE A 18 8.02 11.19 11.65
C ILE A 18 7.45 11.96 10.44
N LEU A 19 8.12 11.92 9.28
CA LEU A 19 7.61 12.48 8.03
C LEU A 19 6.72 11.49 7.27
N PHE A 20 6.90 10.18 7.47
CA PHE A 20 5.96 9.15 7.02
C PHE A 20 4.76 8.92 7.95
N THR A 21 4.76 9.48 9.18
CA THR A 21 3.55 9.44 10.03
C THR A 21 2.52 10.53 9.72
N ASN A 22 2.72 11.30 8.64
CA ASN A 22 1.75 12.30 8.18
C ASN A 22 1.44 12.21 6.67
N CYS A 23 1.42 11.00 6.10
CA CYS A 23 0.52 10.67 4.99
C CYS A 23 0.43 9.16 4.77
N ASP A 24 -0.15 8.44 5.72
CA ASP A 24 -0.95 7.27 5.39
C ASP A 24 -2.27 7.43 6.14
N THR A 25 -3.10 8.30 5.55
CA THR A 25 -4.43 8.62 6.07
C THR A 25 -5.27 7.36 5.98
N ILE A 26 -5.50 6.72 7.14
CA ILE A 26 -6.67 5.92 7.57
C ILE A 26 -7.77 5.81 6.49
N GLY A 27 -7.51 5.01 5.46
CA GLY A 27 -8.44 4.03 4.93
C GLY A 27 -7.92 2.68 5.46
N LYS A 28 -8.78 1.69 5.69
CA LYS A 28 -8.28 0.36 6.07
C LYS A 28 -7.42 -0.16 4.90
N SER A 29 -6.10 -0.12 5.00
CA SER A 29 -5.18 -0.69 3.99
C SER A 29 -5.22 -2.22 4.07
N LEU A 30 -6.38 -2.77 3.74
CA LEU A 30 -6.68 -4.19 3.71
C LEU A 30 -6.22 -4.77 2.37
N TYR A 31 -5.45 -5.84 2.45
CA TYR A 31 -4.93 -6.58 1.31
C TYR A 31 -5.81 -7.81 1.07
N PRO A 32 -6.52 -7.88 -0.07
CA PRO A 32 -7.37 -8.97 -0.42
C PRO A 32 -6.54 -10.09 -1.02
N LEU A 33 -6.86 -11.33 -0.67
CA LEU A 33 -6.36 -12.48 -1.38
C LEU A 33 -7.48 -13.51 -1.53
N PHE A 34 -7.67 -14.00 -2.75
CA PHE A 34 -8.58 -15.09 -3.03
C PHE A 34 -7.81 -16.40 -3.22
N THR A 35 -8.17 -17.44 -2.45
CA THR A 35 -7.60 -18.78 -2.61
C THR A 35 -8.58 -19.85 -2.09
N GLY A 36 -8.67 -20.97 -2.81
CA GLY A 36 -9.75 -21.95 -2.61
C GLY A 36 -11.11 -21.26 -2.82
N ASP A 37 -11.98 -21.37 -1.82
CA ASP A 37 -13.29 -20.70 -1.78
C ASP A 37 -13.32 -19.54 -0.77
N LYS A 38 -12.16 -18.99 -0.40
CA LYS A 38 -12.06 -18.00 0.67
C LYS A 38 -11.45 -16.70 0.15
N LEU A 39 -12.11 -15.60 0.45
CA LEU A 39 -11.63 -14.26 0.17
C LEU A 39 -11.10 -13.64 1.47
N TYR A 40 -9.79 -13.70 1.65
CA TYR A 40 -9.07 -13.16 2.79
C TYR A 40 -8.86 -11.67 2.68
N PHE A 41 -8.82 -10.99 3.82
CA PHE A 41 -8.40 -9.60 3.96
C PHE A 41 -7.47 -9.47 5.16
N PHE A 42 -6.33 -8.81 4.96
CA PHE A 42 -5.31 -8.63 5.99
C PHE A 42 -4.87 -7.18 6.05
N GLU A 43 -4.75 -6.60 7.24
CA GLU A 43 -4.18 -5.27 7.46
C GLU A 43 -2.92 -5.37 8.34
N SER A 44 -1.79 -4.89 7.84
CA SER A 44 -0.47 -5.15 8.43
C SER A 44 -0.15 -4.32 9.67
N GLN A 45 -0.90 -3.25 9.96
CA GLN A 45 -0.58 -2.34 11.07
C GLN A 45 -1.33 -2.66 12.37
N LYS A 46 -2.61 -3.01 12.29
CA LYS A 46 -3.47 -3.38 13.43
C LYS A 46 -3.73 -4.88 13.49
N PHE A 47 -3.27 -5.64 12.49
CA PHE A 47 -3.47 -7.08 12.38
C PHE A 47 -4.95 -7.47 12.27
N ASP A 48 -5.79 -6.62 11.68
CA ASP A 48 -7.14 -7.04 11.28
C ASP A 48 -6.97 -8.14 10.22
N PHE A 49 -7.40 -9.37 10.54
CA PHE A 49 -7.27 -10.51 9.63
C PHE A 49 -8.56 -11.30 9.64
N PHE A 50 -9.22 -11.41 8.49
CA PHE A 50 -10.49 -12.13 8.36
C PHE A 50 -10.64 -12.68 6.94
N TYR A 51 -11.64 -13.52 6.73
CA TYR A 51 -12.04 -13.93 5.38
C TYR A 51 -13.55 -14.03 5.23
N VAL A 52 -13.97 -13.99 3.97
CA VAL A 52 -15.33 -14.28 3.54
C VAL A 52 -15.36 -15.69 2.94
N ASP A 53 -16.17 -16.57 3.51
CA ASP A 53 -16.39 -17.94 3.04
C ASP A 53 -17.38 -17.97 1.87
N LEU A 54 -16.84 -18.22 0.67
CA LEU A 54 -17.59 -18.31 -0.57
C LEU A 54 -18.00 -19.75 -0.93
N THR A 55 -17.76 -20.73 -0.06
CA THR A 55 -18.24 -22.10 -0.31
C THR A 55 -19.76 -22.10 -0.46
N ASN A 56 -20.22 -22.65 -1.58
CA ASN A 56 -21.63 -22.68 -2.02
C ASN A 56 -22.29 -21.30 -2.21
N VAL A 57 -21.53 -20.24 -2.45
CA VAL A 57 -22.06 -18.90 -2.80
C VAL A 57 -22.03 -18.73 -4.31
N SER A 58 -23.17 -18.44 -4.94
CA SER A 58 -23.22 -18.07 -6.35
C SER A 58 -22.94 -16.57 -6.53
N LEU A 59 -21.83 -16.23 -7.17
CA LEU A 59 -21.50 -14.84 -7.49
C LEU A 59 -22.46 -14.21 -8.51
N ASP A 60 -23.29 -14.98 -9.21
CA ASP A 60 -24.28 -14.44 -10.15
C ASP A 60 -25.53 -13.88 -9.45
N THR A 61 -26.02 -14.59 -8.43
CA THR A 61 -27.34 -14.31 -7.83
C THR A 61 -27.26 -13.86 -6.38
N ASP A 62 -26.22 -14.27 -5.66
CA ASP A 62 -26.22 -14.17 -4.22
C ASP A 62 -25.60 -12.86 -3.75
N THR A 63 -26.12 -12.39 -2.62
CA THR A 63 -25.49 -11.38 -1.77
C THR A 63 -24.88 -12.10 -0.59
N VAL A 64 -23.62 -11.81 -0.30
CA VAL A 64 -22.93 -12.41 0.83
C VAL A 64 -23.45 -11.77 2.12
N ASN A 65 -23.86 -12.62 3.05
CA ASN A 65 -24.34 -12.18 4.35
C ASN A 65 -23.21 -12.20 5.39
N LYS A 66 -23.45 -11.56 6.54
CA LYS A 66 -22.48 -11.48 7.65
C LYS A 66 -22.05 -12.83 8.20
N SER A 67 -22.89 -13.87 8.16
CA SER A 67 -22.53 -15.20 8.68
C SER A 67 -21.42 -15.88 7.90
N LYS A 68 -21.12 -15.41 6.68
CA LYS A 68 -19.99 -15.86 5.87
C LYS A 68 -18.67 -15.18 6.23
N TRP A 69 -18.65 -14.21 7.14
CA TRP A 69 -17.44 -13.52 7.58
C TRP A 69 -16.86 -14.23 8.79
N ILE A 70 -15.57 -14.58 8.71
CA ILE A 70 -14.85 -15.27 9.77
C ILE A 70 -13.65 -14.41 10.17
N ASP A 71 -13.66 -13.97 11.42
CA ASP A 71 -12.55 -13.22 12.02
C ASP A 71 -11.44 -14.19 12.44
N LEU A 72 -10.21 -13.88 12.03
CA LEU A 72 -8.98 -14.60 12.32
C LEU A 72 -7.99 -13.78 13.15
N THR A 73 -8.37 -12.56 13.56
CA THR A 73 -7.50 -11.60 14.25
C THR A 73 -6.91 -12.17 15.54
N GLU A 74 -7.66 -13.01 16.26
CA GLU A 74 -7.21 -13.61 17.52
C GLU A 74 -6.60 -15.02 17.37
N VAL A 75 -6.46 -15.54 16.15
CA VAL A 75 -5.84 -16.85 15.91
C VAL A 75 -4.34 -16.76 16.18
N LYS A 76 -3.87 -17.57 17.15
CA LYS A 76 -2.45 -17.62 17.57
C LYS A 76 -1.75 -18.89 17.08
N PRO A 77 -0.40 -18.87 16.95
CA PRO A 77 0.47 -17.72 17.17
C PRO A 77 0.42 -16.74 16.00
N GLN A 78 0.27 -15.45 16.30
CA GLN A 78 0.37 -14.39 15.29
C GLN A 78 1.80 -13.86 15.22
N PRO A 79 2.21 -13.21 14.10
CA PRO A 79 3.46 -12.46 14.09
C PRO A 79 3.49 -11.43 15.23
N ASP A 80 4.61 -11.35 15.94
CA ASP A 80 4.84 -10.41 17.05
C ASP A 80 5.63 -9.16 16.61
N THR A 81 5.98 -9.09 15.33
CA THR A 81 6.72 -8.00 14.69
C THR A 81 5.92 -7.34 13.57
N LEU A 82 6.41 -6.20 13.06
CA LEU A 82 5.85 -5.61 11.85
C LEU A 82 6.13 -6.52 10.65
N VAL A 83 5.08 -6.77 9.87
CA VAL A 83 5.12 -7.69 8.73
C VAL A 83 4.73 -7.00 7.43
N THR A 84 5.19 -7.58 6.33
CA THR A 84 4.83 -7.18 4.98
C THR A 84 3.39 -7.51 4.65
N LYS A 85 2.95 -7.05 3.49
CA LYS A 85 1.70 -7.49 2.86
C LYS A 85 1.76 -9.01 2.59
N PRO A 86 0.61 -9.71 2.67
CA PRO A 86 0.56 -11.15 2.44
C PRO A 86 0.95 -11.50 1.02
N LEU A 87 1.79 -12.53 0.89
CA LEU A 87 2.09 -13.18 -0.39
C LEU A 87 1.44 -14.56 -0.41
N SER A 88 0.96 -14.97 -1.58
CA SER A 88 0.35 -16.29 -1.76
C SER A 88 1.41 -17.31 -2.12
N ALA A 89 1.41 -18.45 -1.42
CA ALA A 89 2.30 -19.57 -1.72
C ALA A 89 1.60 -20.90 -1.46
N ASN A 90 1.24 -21.64 -2.52
CA ASN A 90 0.72 -23.02 -2.44
C ASN A 90 -0.41 -23.22 -1.41
N ASN A 91 -1.51 -22.46 -1.52
CA ASN A 91 -2.63 -22.45 -0.57
C ASN A 91 -2.25 -22.01 0.87
N ASN A 92 -1.11 -21.35 1.04
CA ASN A 92 -0.77 -20.67 2.29
C ASN A 92 -0.64 -19.17 2.02
N LEU A 93 -0.80 -18.38 3.09
CA LEU A 93 -0.35 -17.01 3.12
C LEU A 93 1.01 -17.00 3.80
N ILE A 94 1.94 -16.23 3.26
CA ILE A 94 3.21 -15.96 3.93
C ILE A 94 3.28 -14.46 4.22
N LEU A 95 3.71 -14.13 5.42
CA LEU A 95 4.06 -12.78 5.85
C LEU A 95 5.55 -12.78 6.17
N LEU A 96 6.29 -11.82 5.62
CA LEU A 96 7.69 -11.62 5.97
C LEU A 96 7.76 -10.54 7.05
N ASP A 97 8.61 -10.69 8.06
CA ASP A 97 8.88 -9.56 8.95
C ASP A 97 9.83 -8.54 8.30
N SER A 98 9.72 -7.30 8.75
CA SER A 98 10.47 -6.17 8.19
C SER A 98 11.70 -5.80 9.02
N THR A 99 12.40 -6.77 9.63
CA THR A 99 13.53 -6.46 10.53
C THR A 99 14.90 -6.53 9.84
N ASP A 100 15.77 -5.58 10.17
CA ASP A 100 17.10 -5.42 9.56
C ASP A 100 18.02 -6.62 9.80
N SER A 101 17.92 -7.30 10.94
CA SER A 101 18.88 -8.37 11.31
C SER A 101 18.51 -9.74 10.74
N GLU A 102 17.27 -10.19 10.90
CA GLU A 102 16.80 -11.51 10.46
C GLU A 102 15.43 -11.36 9.80
N VAL A 103 15.21 -12.04 8.66
CA VAL A 103 13.88 -12.07 8.05
C VAL A 103 13.25 -13.42 8.36
N ASN A 104 12.04 -13.40 8.89
CA ASN A 104 11.24 -14.57 9.19
C ASN A 104 10.01 -14.61 8.30
N ALA A 105 9.65 -15.82 7.85
CA ALA A 105 8.44 -16.11 7.10
C ALA A 105 7.41 -16.75 8.05
N TYR A 106 6.34 -16.03 8.33
CA TYR A 106 5.18 -16.50 9.05
C TYR A 106 4.18 -17.08 8.06
N THR A 107 3.89 -18.37 8.18
CA THR A 107 2.98 -19.07 7.27
C THR A 107 1.62 -19.26 7.93
N PHE A 108 0.56 -18.83 7.27
CA PHE A 108 -0.81 -19.15 7.61
C PHE A 108 -1.34 -20.22 6.67
N ASN A 109 -1.74 -21.35 7.23
CA ASN A 109 -2.38 -22.43 6.50
C ASN A 109 -3.85 -22.11 6.27
N THR A 110 -4.23 -21.84 5.02
CA THR A 110 -5.60 -21.43 4.66
C THR A 110 -6.62 -22.57 4.75
N THR A 111 -6.16 -23.83 4.73
CA THR A 111 -7.03 -25.00 4.89
C THR A 111 -7.38 -25.22 6.36
N LEU A 112 -6.38 -25.16 7.24
CA LEU A 112 -6.54 -25.36 8.67
C LEU A 112 -6.98 -24.09 9.42
N ASN A 113 -6.92 -22.93 8.78
CA ASN A 113 -7.10 -21.62 9.38
C ASN A 113 -6.18 -21.41 10.60
N GLN A 114 -4.90 -21.80 10.49
CA GLN A 114 -3.94 -21.78 11.58
C GLN A 114 -2.58 -21.27 11.11
N TRP A 115 -1.92 -20.52 11.97
CA TRP A 115 -0.53 -20.14 11.80
C TRP A 115 0.40 -21.32 12.13
N GLU A 116 1.52 -21.41 11.42
CA GLU A 116 2.63 -22.25 11.84
C GLU A 116 3.17 -21.80 13.19
N THR A 117 3.51 -22.75 14.05
CA THR A 117 3.90 -22.45 15.44
C THR A 117 5.22 -21.72 15.56
N ILE A 118 6.11 -21.93 14.59
CA ILE A 118 7.46 -21.37 14.56
C ILE A 118 7.66 -20.80 13.16
N PRO A 119 7.98 -19.50 13.02
CA PRO A 119 8.21 -18.93 11.71
C PRO A 119 9.52 -19.46 11.11
N ASN A 120 9.55 -19.60 9.79
CA ASN A 120 10.72 -20.11 9.10
C ASN A 120 11.75 -19.01 8.87
N LYS A 121 13.03 -19.31 9.07
CA LYS A 121 14.09 -18.34 8.79
C LYS A 121 14.29 -18.19 7.29
N VAL A 122 14.27 -16.95 6.81
CA VAL A 122 14.54 -16.61 5.41
C VAL A 122 16.03 -16.33 5.24
N THR A 123 16.63 -16.98 4.26
CA THR A 123 18.03 -16.74 3.87
C THR A 123 18.11 -15.47 3.03
N LYS A 124 18.62 -14.39 3.61
CA LYS A 124 18.95 -13.16 2.88
C LYS A 124 20.29 -13.33 2.16
N LYS A 125 20.30 -13.11 0.84
CA LYS A 125 21.56 -13.07 0.06
C LYS A 125 22.20 -11.68 -0.01
N GLU A 126 21.44 -10.63 0.30
CA GLU A 126 21.89 -9.24 0.35
C GLU A 126 21.17 -8.47 1.47
N GLU A 127 21.65 -7.26 1.79
CA GLU A 127 21.00 -6.36 2.73
C GLU A 127 19.74 -5.73 2.08
N PHE A 128 18.58 -5.90 2.72
CA PHE A 128 17.30 -5.32 2.30
C PHE A 128 16.81 -4.37 3.37
N ILE A 129 16.34 -3.19 2.95
CA ILE A 129 15.97 -2.14 3.90
C ILE A 129 14.44 -2.07 4.04
N PHE A 130 13.64 -2.33 2.99
CA PHE A 130 12.17 -2.33 3.08
C PHE A 130 11.50 -3.13 1.95
N PHE A 131 10.29 -3.64 2.21
CA PHE A 131 9.40 -4.27 1.24
C PHE A 131 8.12 -3.44 1.12
N ASP A 132 7.56 -3.34 -0.08
CA ASP A 132 6.24 -2.73 -0.29
C ASP A 132 5.25 -3.78 -0.81
N ASN A 133 4.63 -3.54 -1.96
CA ASN A 133 3.67 -4.44 -2.59
C ASN A 133 4.40 -5.62 -3.22
N TRP A 134 3.97 -6.82 -2.83
CA TRP A 134 4.36 -8.07 -3.48
C TRP A 134 3.43 -8.37 -4.64
N VAL A 135 4.00 -8.88 -5.71
CA VAL A 135 3.28 -9.54 -6.80
C VAL A 135 3.84 -10.94 -6.98
N SER A 136 2.97 -11.95 -6.95
CA SER A 136 3.36 -13.37 -6.92
C SER A 136 3.00 -14.06 -8.23
N ASP A 137 3.93 -14.87 -8.74
CA ASP A 137 3.69 -15.73 -9.89
C ASP A 137 2.87 -16.94 -9.43
N GLY A 138 1.63 -17.06 -9.88
CA GLY A 138 0.76 -18.18 -9.50
C GLY A 138 1.29 -19.56 -9.94
N LYS A 139 2.17 -19.62 -10.94
CA LYS A 139 2.75 -20.88 -11.46
C LYS A 139 4.01 -21.28 -10.71
N THR A 140 4.88 -20.33 -10.40
CA THR A 140 6.18 -20.61 -9.76
C THR A 140 6.19 -20.36 -8.26
N GLY A 141 5.23 -19.57 -7.74
CA GLY A 141 5.19 -19.07 -6.37
C GLY A 141 6.17 -17.92 -6.10
N ILE A 142 7.07 -17.61 -7.05
CA ILE A 142 8.07 -16.55 -6.85
C ILE A 142 7.36 -15.22 -6.74
N SER A 143 7.74 -14.44 -5.73
CA SER A 143 7.16 -13.13 -5.45
C SER A 143 8.18 -12.03 -5.66
N TYR A 144 7.73 -10.92 -6.24
CA TYR A 144 8.54 -9.76 -6.57
C TYR A 144 8.01 -8.54 -5.82
N SER A 145 8.88 -7.73 -5.24
CA SER A 145 8.52 -6.46 -4.60
C SER A 145 9.42 -5.35 -5.11
N PHE A 146 8.82 -4.22 -5.41
CA PHE A 146 9.48 -3.03 -5.94
C PHE A 146 9.07 -1.86 -5.05
N ASN A 147 9.94 -1.46 -4.11
CA ASN A 147 9.65 -0.37 -3.16
C ASN A 147 9.52 0.97 -3.89
N SER A 148 10.52 1.26 -4.71
CA SER A 148 10.47 2.23 -5.78
C SER A 148 11.30 1.65 -6.92
N ILE A 149 11.04 2.09 -8.14
CA ILE A 149 11.79 1.65 -9.31
C ILE A 149 13.29 1.95 -9.18
N SER A 150 13.65 3.01 -8.44
CA SER A 150 15.04 3.39 -8.19
C SER A 150 15.75 2.49 -7.17
N ASP A 151 15.01 1.86 -6.26
CA ASP A 151 15.58 1.17 -5.09
C ASP A 151 15.95 -0.29 -5.38
N GLY A 152 15.56 -0.78 -6.55
CA GLY A 152 15.77 -2.15 -7.00
C GLY A 152 14.61 -3.06 -6.65
N MET A 153 14.75 -4.33 -7.03
CA MET A 153 13.73 -5.36 -6.91
C MET A 153 14.12 -6.38 -5.83
N ALA A 154 13.19 -6.74 -4.97
CA ALA A 154 13.30 -7.90 -4.09
C ALA A 154 12.59 -9.10 -4.73
N ILE A 155 13.22 -10.28 -4.70
CA ILE A 155 12.68 -11.53 -5.21
C ILE A 155 12.68 -12.54 -4.07
N PHE A 156 11.50 -13.05 -3.74
CA PHE A 156 11.30 -14.07 -2.71
C PHE A 156 10.92 -15.41 -3.36
N ASP A 157 11.74 -16.42 -3.09
CA ASP A 157 11.46 -17.82 -3.40
C ASP A 157 10.85 -18.47 -2.15
N PRO A 158 9.52 -18.73 -2.13
CA PRO A 158 8.85 -19.29 -0.96
C PRO A 158 9.15 -20.78 -0.74
N ILE A 159 9.67 -21.49 -1.75
CA ILE A 159 9.99 -22.92 -1.65
C ILE A 159 11.33 -23.09 -0.94
N ASN A 160 12.32 -22.31 -1.35
CA ASN A 160 13.66 -22.37 -0.77
C ASN A 160 13.84 -21.39 0.40
N LEU A 161 12.86 -20.52 0.67
CA LEU A 161 12.90 -19.45 1.67
C LEU A 161 14.14 -18.56 1.48
N ILE A 162 14.37 -18.16 0.22
CA ILE A 162 15.50 -17.32 -0.16
C ILE A 162 14.97 -15.96 -0.59
N LEU A 163 15.57 -14.90 -0.05
CA LEU A 163 15.34 -13.53 -0.46
C LEU A 163 16.59 -13.00 -1.19
N THR A 164 16.37 -12.56 -2.43
CA THR A 164 17.41 -12.07 -3.35
C THR A 164 17.09 -10.71 -3.91
N LYS A 165 18.13 -9.95 -4.27
CA LYS A 165 18.00 -8.64 -4.88
C LYS A 165 18.17 -8.82 -6.38
N GLY A 166 17.24 -8.27 -7.15
CA GLY A 166 17.40 -8.14 -8.59
C GLY A 166 18.59 -7.25 -8.91
N VAL A 167 19.41 -7.70 -9.86
CA VAL A 167 20.58 -6.93 -10.33
C VAL A 167 20.21 -5.94 -11.43
N SER A 168 19.13 -6.19 -12.15
CA SER A 168 18.65 -5.33 -13.23
C SER A 168 17.86 -4.14 -12.69
N THR A 169 17.97 -3.01 -13.38
CA THR A 169 17.17 -1.80 -13.11
C THR A 169 16.74 -1.17 -14.43
N PRO A 170 15.62 -0.44 -14.46
CA PRO A 170 15.19 0.27 -15.67
C PRO A 170 15.82 1.67 -15.78
N GLN A 171 16.88 1.98 -15.03
CA GLN A 171 17.44 3.34 -14.97
C GLN A 171 17.86 3.88 -16.35
N ASN A 172 18.32 3.02 -17.25
CA ASN A 172 18.68 3.37 -18.62
C ASN A 172 17.47 3.70 -19.53
N LEU A 173 16.24 3.41 -19.08
CA LEU A 173 15.01 3.71 -19.83
C LEU A 173 14.46 5.09 -19.51
N PHE A 174 15.02 5.78 -18.51
CA PHE A 174 14.53 7.06 -18.04
C PHE A 174 15.61 8.14 -18.07
N ALA A 175 15.19 9.40 -18.13
CA ALA A 175 16.08 10.53 -17.89
C ALA A 175 16.59 10.51 -16.44
N GLU A 176 17.76 11.12 -16.19
CA GLU A 176 18.33 11.21 -14.84
C GLU A 176 17.31 11.80 -13.84
N GLY A 177 17.15 11.12 -12.70
CA GLY A 177 16.25 11.55 -11.62
C GLY A 177 14.78 11.16 -11.77
N PHE A 178 14.44 10.26 -12.68
CA PHE A 178 13.10 9.68 -12.76
C PHE A 178 12.77 8.83 -11.53
N VAL A 179 11.60 9.08 -10.92
CA VAL A 179 11.10 8.37 -9.74
C VAL A 179 9.66 7.96 -10.02
N LEU A 180 9.39 6.65 -10.12
CA LEU A 180 8.03 6.15 -10.26
C LEU A 180 7.59 5.58 -8.91
N ASP A 181 6.61 6.23 -8.29
CA ASP A 181 5.99 5.81 -7.03
C ASP A 181 4.47 5.67 -7.22
N ASP A 182 3.76 5.08 -6.24
CA ASP A 182 2.30 4.88 -6.23
C ASP A 182 1.71 4.18 -7.47
N PHE A 183 2.53 3.38 -8.17
CA PHE A 183 2.09 2.52 -9.27
C PHE A 183 1.45 1.25 -8.73
N VAL A 184 0.59 0.62 -9.54
CA VAL A 184 0.09 -0.72 -9.27
C VAL A 184 0.88 -1.74 -10.08
N GLN A 185 1.26 -2.83 -9.45
CA GLN A 185 1.99 -3.93 -10.07
C GLN A 185 1.05 -5.06 -10.41
N VAL A 186 1.13 -5.56 -11.65
CA VAL A 186 0.37 -6.75 -12.08
C VAL A 186 1.32 -7.72 -12.75
N LEU A 187 1.37 -8.96 -12.27
CA LEU A 187 2.15 -10.03 -12.90
C LEU A 187 1.23 -10.89 -13.75
N LEU A 188 1.54 -10.94 -15.04
CA LEU A 188 0.80 -11.70 -16.02
C LEU A 188 1.79 -12.38 -16.97
N ASN A 189 1.69 -13.71 -17.10
CA ASN A 189 2.50 -14.50 -18.03
C ASN A 189 4.03 -14.30 -17.91
N GLY A 190 4.55 -14.17 -16.69
CA GLY A 190 5.99 -13.94 -16.47
C GLY A 190 6.44 -12.49 -16.68
N GLN A 191 5.51 -11.57 -16.90
CA GLN A 191 5.80 -10.15 -17.04
C GLN A 191 5.12 -9.34 -15.93
N VAL A 192 5.89 -8.53 -15.20
CA VAL A 192 5.36 -7.53 -14.26
C VAL A 192 5.11 -6.24 -15.03
N LEU A 193 3.88 -5.74 -14.98
CA LEU A 193 3.47 -4.45 -15.54
C LEU A 193 3.32 -3.43 -14.41
N PHE A 194 3.86 -2.23 -14.64
CA PHE A 194 3.81 -1.10 -13.72
C PHE A 194 2.80 -0.08 -14.26
N ILE A 195 1.61 -0.05 -13.65
CA ILE A 195 0.45 0.66 -14.17
C ILE A 195 0.22 1.93 -13.35
N GLY A 196 0.11 3.07 -14.04
CA GLY A 196 -0.07 4.38 -13.43
C GLY A 196 1.13 4.83 -12.61
N GLY A 197 0.86 5.46 -11.48
CA GLY A 197 1.88 6.03 -10.62
C GLY A 197 2.14 7.51 -10.88
N GLY A 198 2.98 8.10 -10.04
CA GLY A 198 3.29 9.52 -10.07
C GLY A 198 4.50 9.86 -9.23
N PHE A 199 4.81 11.15 -9.22
CA PHE A 199 5.77 11.74 -8.31
C PHE A 199 5.27 13.12 -7.89
N LEU A 200 5.08 13.32 -6.58
CA LEU A 200 4.47 14.52 -6.02
C LEU A 200 3.10 14.81 -6.69
N SER A 201 2.92 16.00 -7.26
CA SER A 201 1.69 16.36 -7.97
C SER A 201 1.61 15.78 -9.38
N LEU A 202 2.71 15.30 -9.97
CA LEU A 202 2.78 14.80 -11.34
C LEU A 202 2.33 13.34 -11.42
N LYS A 203 1.50 13.02 -12.43
CA LYS A 203 1.03 11.65 -12.71
C LYS A 203 1.63 11.22 -14.04
N TYR A 204 2.08 9.99 -14.11
CA TYR A 204 2.72 9.48 -15.33
C TYR A 204 1.70 9.13 -16.39
N SER A 205 2.08 9.34 -17.65
CA SER A 205 1.23 9.01 -18.80
C SER A 205 0.98 7.51 -18.89
N MET A 206 -0.26 7.12 -19.18
CA MET A 206 -0.65 5.72 -19.43
C MET A 206 -0.39 5.28 -20.88
N SER A 207 0.22 6.16 -21.70
CA SER A 207 0.58 5.91 -23.11
C SER A 207 1.78 4.95 -23.28
N SER A 208 2.50 4.70 -22.19
CA SER A 208 3.62 3.77 -22.16
C SER A 208 3.68 3.13 -20.78
N ILE A 209 3.79 1.80 -20.75
CA ILE A 209 3.82 1.01 -19.52
C ILE A 209 5.21 0.42 -19.37
N LEU A 210 5.82 0.62 -18.21
CA LEU A 210 7.05 -0.09 -17.88
C LEU A 210 6.71 -1.55 -17.61
N THR A 211 7.54 -2.43 -18.15
CA THR A 211 7.40 -3.88 -18.01
C THR A 211 8.72 -4.50 -17.59
N TYR A 212 8.64 -5.52 -16.76
CA TYR A 212 9.76 -6.36 -16.35
C TYR A 212 9.48 -7.81 -16.70
N GLU A 213 10.31 -8.40 -17.56
CA GLU A 213 10.22 -9.80 -17.98
C GLU A 213 11.03 -10.68 -17.02
N THR A 214 10.35 -11.45 -16.18
CA THR A 214 10.97 -12.21 -15.09
C THR A 214 11.87 -13.34 -15.57
N THR A 215 11.60 -13.87 -16.78
CA THR A 215 12.36 -14.99 -17.36
C THR A 215 13.70 -14.56 -17.95
N THR A 216 13.78 -13.34 -18.47
CA THR A 216 14.98 -12.81 -19.13
C THR A 216 15.71 -11.76 -18.30
N ASP A 217 15.14 -11.37 -17.15
CA ASP A 217 15.63 -10.29 -16.30
C ASP A 217 15.79 -8.96 -17.08
N THR A 218 14.78 -8.62 -17.91
CA THR A 218 14.84 -7.44 -18.76
C THR A 218 13.71 -6.45 -18.51
N TRP A 219 14.05 -5.16 -18.57
CA TRP A 219 13.12 -4.04 -18.46
C TRP A 219 12.84 -3.43 -19.82
N LYS A 220 11.59 -3.07 -20.10
CA LYS A 220 11.19 -2.40 -21.34
C LYS A 220 10.05 -1.42 -21.12
N MET A 221 10.08 -0.31 -21.85
CA MET A 221 8.91 0.56 -22.03
C MET A 221 8.08 0.04 -23.19
N THR A 222 6.83 -0.33 -22.91
CA THR A 222 5.88 -0.83 -23.91
C THR A 222 4.86 0.26 -24.20
N ASN A 223 4.80 0.71 -25.45
CA ASN A 223 3.80 1.70 -25.87
C ASN A 223 2.40 1.10 -25.83
N THR A 224 1.42 1.96 -25.56
CA THR A 224 0.01 1.63 -25.61
C THR A 224 -0.70 2.46 -26.67
N VAL A 225 -1.83 1.97 -27.14
CA VAL A 225 -2.71 2.64 -28.12
C VAL A 225 -4.17 2.55 -27.65
N GLY A 226 -5.09 3.16 -28.39
CA GLY A 226 -6.52 3.14 -28.08
C GLY A 226 -6.94 4.29 -27.16
N GLU A 227 -7.92 4.03 -26.30
CA GLU A 227 -8.51 5.03 -25.40
C GLU A 227 -7.66 5.19 -24.14
N THR A 228 -6.46 5.78 -24.28
CA THR A 228 -5.51 5.91 -23.19
C THR A 228 -6.09 6.70 -22.01
N PRO A 229 -6.16 6.11 -20.80
CA PRO A 229 -6.66 6.80 -19.62
C PRO A 229 -5.72 7.89 -19.11
N GLU A 230 -6.25 8.77 -18.25
CA GLU A 230 -5.41 9.69 -17.48
C GLU A 230 -4.46 8.94 -16.54
N GLY A 231 -3.26 9.52 -16.39
CA GLY A 231 -2.32 9.13 -15.35
C GLY A 231 -2.94 9.26 -13.96
N ARG A 232 -2.74 8.25 -13.11
CA ARG A 232 -3.45 8.09 -11.84
C ARG A 232 -2.62 7.39 -10.77
N ILE A 233 -2.93 7.71 -9.51
CA ILE A 233 -2.41 7.04 -8.31
C ILE A 233 -3.58 6.54 -7.46
N GLN A 234 -3.29 5.69 -6.46
CA GLN A 234 -4.30 5.17 -5.52
C GLN A 234 -5.46 4.42 -6.21
N HIS A 235 -5.20 3.86 -7.38
CA HIS A 235 -6.12 3.01 -8.15
C HIS A 235 -5.82 1.55 -7.86
N THR A 236 -6.66 0.64 -8.36
CA THR A 236 -6.35 -0.79 -8.41
C THR A 236 -6.22 -1.26 -9.86
N ALA A 237 -5.43 -2.31 -10.05
CA ALA A 237 -5.32 -3.03 -11.31
C ALA A 237 -5.30 -4.52 -11.01
N VAL A 238 -6.20 -5.30 -11.64
CA VAL A 238 -6.28 -6.75 -11.43
C VAL A 238 -6.26 -7.51 -12.76
N PRO A 239 -5.49 -8.60 -12.88
CA PRO A 239 -5.45 -9.42 -14.09
C PRO A 239 -6.67 -10.34 -14.14
N THR A 240 -7.26 -10.45 -15.33
CA THR A 240 -8.29 -11.45 -15.63
C THR A 240 -7.66 -12.71 -16.22
N SER A 241 -8.40 -13.83 -16.20
CA SER A 241 -7.91 -15.10 -16.73
C SER A 241 -7.67 -15.13 -18.23
N ASP A 242 -8.29 -14.21 -18.99
CA ASP A 242 -8.12 -14.10 -20.44
C ASP A 242 -7.00 -13.13 -20.86
N GLY A 243 -6.24 -12.60 -19.90
CA GLY A 243 -5.08 -11.75 -20.15
C GLY A 243 -5.39 -10.26 -20.28
N ARG A 244 -6.62 -9.81 -20.03
CA ARG A 244 -6.91 -8.39 -19.82
C ARG A 244 -6.53 -7.95 -18.41
N ILE A 245 -6.20 -6.68 -18.24
CA ILE A 245 -6.04 -6.05 -16.92
C ILE A 245 -7.11 -4.99 -16.75
N ILE A 246 -7.86 -5.09 -15.65
CA ILE A 246 -8.89 -4.12 -15.28
C ILE A 246 -8.25 -3.08 -14.39
N VAL A 247 -8.28 -1.81 -14.81
CA VAL A 247 -7.82 -0.65 -14.05
C VAL A 247 -9.03 0.14 -13.58
N PHE A 248 -9.15 0.35 -12.27
CA PHE A 248 -10.32 1.01 -11.70
C PHE A 248 -9.98 2.10 -10.68
N GLY A 249 -10.73 3.20 -10.75
CA GLY A 249 -10.68 4.32 -9.81
C GLY A 249 -9.37 5.09 -9.83
N GLY A 250 -8.99 5.58 -8.65
CA GLY A 250 -7.83 6.42 -8.41
C GLY A 250 -8.06 7.91 -8.66
N ILE A 251 -7.02 8.69 -8.42
CA ILE A 251 -7.03 10.14 -8.56
C ILE A 251 -6.00 10.64 -9.57
N SER A 252 -6.39 11.67 -10.29
CA SER A 252 -5.53 12.51 -11.12
C SER A 252 -5.73 13.98 -10.73
N ASN A 253 -4.66 14.69 -10.40
CA ASN A 253 -4.72 16.10 -9.98
C ASN A 253 -5.75 16.40 -8.87
N SER A 254 -5.83 15.52 -7.86
CA SER A 254 -6.78 15.60 -6.74
C SER A 254 -8.27 15.48 -7.13
N LEU A 255 -8.55 15.07 -8.36
CA LEU A 255 -9.86 14.73 -8.86
C LEU A 255 -9.93 13.24 -9.19
N PRO A 256 -11.14 12.66 -9.27
CA PRO A 256 -11.32 11.32 -9.81
C PRO A 256 -10.65 11.18 -11.19
N ALA A 257 -9.85 10.13 -11.39
CA ALA A 257 -9.22 9.89 -12.68
C ALA A 257 -10.24 9.49 -13.75
N SER A 258 -10.06 9.99 -14.98
CA SER A 258 -10.96 9.72 -16.11
C SER A 258 -10.31 8.82 -17.19
N PRO A 259 -11.04 7.86 -17.78
CA PRO A 259 -12.30 7.30 -17.27
C PRO A 259 -12.05 6.51 -15.96
N GLN A 260 -13.10 6.23 -15.20
CA GLN A 260 -12.96 5.48 -13.95
C GLN A 260 -12.57 4.02 -14.16
N LEU A 261 -13.05 3.40 -15.25
CA LEU A 261 -12.79 2.01 -15.61
C LEU A 261 -12.06 2.00 -16.94
N SER A 262 -10.91 1.35 -16.99
CA SER A 262 -10.10 1.18 -18.20
C SER A 262 -9.59 -0.24 -18.28
N ILE A 263 -9.60 -0.81 -19.48
CA ILE A 263 -9.16 -2.17 -19.71
C ILE A 263 -7.92 -2.13 -20.60
N LEU A 264 -6.84 -2.75 -20.11
CA LEU A 264 -5.63 -2.97 -20.89
C LEU A 264 -5.65 -4.39 -21.45
N ASP A 265 -5.68 -4.51 -22.77
CA ASP A 265 -5.47 -5.78 -23.45
C ASP A 265 -3.97 -5.96 -23.73
N THR A 266 -3.33 -6.83 -22.95
CA THR A 266 -1.90 -7.14 -23.10
C THR A 266 -1.62 -8.23 -24.14
N SER A 267 -2.66 -8.81 -24.76
CA SER A 267 -2.49 -9.79 -25.85
C SER A 267 -2.15 -9.12 -27.19
N LYS A 268 -2.37 -7.80 -27.30
CA LYS A 268 -2.10 -7.00 -28.50
C LYS A 268 -0.69 -6.42 -28.49
N THR A 269 -0.17 -6.06 -29.67
CA THR A 269 1.15 -5.42 -29.79
C THR A 269 1.06 -4.25 -30.76
N PRO A 270 1.13 -2.98 -30.29
CA PRO A 270 1.24 -2.53 -28.89
C PRO A 270 0.02 -2.91 -28.02
N TYR A 271 0.15 -2.82 -26.70
CA TYR A 271 -0.98 -3.02 -25.78
C TYR A 271 -2.08 -2.00 -26.07
N GLU A 272 -3.35 -2.39 -25.90
CA GLU A 272 -4.47 -1.54 -26.27
C GLU A 272 -5.36 -1.22 -25.06
N TRP A 273 -5.61 0.07 -24.86
CA TRP A 273 -6.58 0.57 -23.90
C TRP A 273 -7.97 0.66 -24.53
N SER A 274 -8.98 0.28 -23.75
CA SER A 274 -10.39 0.47 -24.09
C SER A 274 -11.23 0.83 -22.86
N THR A 275 -12.33 1.52 -23.09
CA THR A 275 -13.35 1.82 -22.07
C THR A 275 -14.61 1.00 -22.38
N PRO A 276 -14.96 0.01 -21.56
CA PRO A 276 -16.14 -0.82 -21.82
C PRO A 276 -17.42 -0.05 -21.50
N THR A 277 -18.54 -0.53 -22.05
CA THR A 277 -19.86 -0.09 -21.59
C THR A 277 -20.14 -0.67 -20.21
N VAL A 278 -20.74 0.13 -19.31
CA VAL A 278 -21.01 -0.28 -17.93
C VAL A 278 -22.51 -0.26 -17.65
N GLU A 279 -23.04 -1.40 -17.20
CA GLU A 279 -24.42 -1.55 -16.76
C GLU A 279 -24.57 -1.52 -15.25
N SER A 280 -25.79 -1.17 -14.81
CA SER A 280 -26.18 -1.11 -13.42
C SER A 280 -25.17 -0.33 -12.56
N PRO A 281 -24.91 0.96 -12.86
CA PRO A 281 -24.00 1.78 -12.06
C PRO A 281 -24.67 2.14 -10.71
N PHE A 282 -25.01 1.15 -9.90
CA PHE A 282 -25.32 1.34 -8.50
C PHE A 282 -23.99 1.62 -7.80
N GLY A 283 -23.62 2.91 -7.83
CA GLY A 283 -22.41 3.45 -7.22
C GLY A 283 -21.72 4.48 -8.12
N PRO A 284 -21.92 5.80 -7.92
CA PRO A 284 -21.06 6.84 -8.48
C PRO A 284 -19.79 6.94 -7.65
N PHE A 285 -19.10 5.83 -7.42
CA PHE A 285 -17.95 5.84 -6.53
C PHE A 285 -16.71 6.22 -7.30
N THR A 286 -16.15 7.36 -6.94
CA THR A 286 -14.81 7.72 -7.38
C THR A 286 -13.83 7.18 -6.35
N PHE A 287 -13.66 5.86 -6.31
CA PHE A 287 -12.85 5.24 -5.26
C PHE A 287 -11.35 5.50 -5.46
N SER A 288 -10.68 5.99 -4.43
CA SER A 288 -9.21 5.89 -4.30
C SER A 288 -8.84 5.13 -3.03
N LYS A 289 -7.62 4.59 -2.99
CA LYS A 289 -7.11 3.76 -1.87
C LYS A 289 -7.99 2.56 -1.54
N HIS A 290 -8.79 2.12 -2.52
CA HIS A 290 -9.61 0.94 -2.39
C HIS A 290 -8.79 -0.30 -2.68
N THR A 291 -9.36 -1.46 -2.35
CA THR A 291 -8.76 -2.73 -2.66
C THR A 291 -9.59 -3.52 -3.64
N ALA A 292 -8.93 -4.30 -4.49
CA ALA A 292 -9.59 -5.10 -5.51
C ALA A 292 -8.89 -6.45 -5.69
N VAL A 293 -9.68 -7.47 -6.00
CA VAL A 293 -9.20 -8.81 -6.32
C VAL A 293 -10.14 -9.50 -7.29
N MET A 294 -9.59 -10.34 -8.16
CA MET A 294 -10.40 -11.21 -9.00
C MET A 294 -10.83 -12.45 -8.22
N VAL A 295 -12.14 -12.72 -8.24
CA VAL A 295 -12.76 -13.97 -7.80
C VAL A 295 -13.51 -14.52 -9.01
N GLU A 296 -12.95 -15.58 -9.61
CA GLU A 296 -13.44 -16.13 -10.89
C GLU A 296 -13.56 -15.04 -11.98
N ASN A 297 -14.78 -14.78 -12.47
CA ASN A 297 -15.07 -13.77 -13.49
C ASN A 297 -15.60 -12.46 -12.90
N TYR A 298 -15.36 -12.23 -11.60
CA TYR A 298 -15.80 -11.03 -10.90
C TYR A 298 -14.62 -10.30 -10.28
N MET A 299 -14.49 -9.00 -10.56
CA MET A 299 -13.63 -8.15 -9.75
C MET A 299 -14.42 -7.72 -8.51
N ILE A 300 -13.95 -8.13 -7.34
CA ILE A 300 -14.49 -7.67 -6.05
C ILE A 300 -13.73 -6.42 -5.65
N ILE A 301 -14.46 -5.35 -5.32
CA ILE A 301 -13.93 -4.10 -4.79
C ILE A 301 -14.47 -3.87 -3.38
N ALA A 302 -13.60 -3.43 -2.48
CA ALA A 302 -13.94 -3.17 -1.11
C ALA A 302 -13.03 -2.10 -0.52
N PHE A 303 -13.55 -1.39 0.48
CA PHE A 303 -12.81 -0.41 1.29
C PHE A 303 -12.26 0.75 0.43
N GLY A 304 -11.97 1.91 1.01
CA GLY A 304 -11.42 3.06 0.28
C GLY A 304 -12.28 4.32 0.34
N ASP A 305 -11.75 5.39 -0.24
CA ASP A 305 -12.24 6.75 -0.09
C ASP A 305 -13.10 7.14 -1.30
N ASN A 306 -14.28 7.70 -1.06
CA ASN A 306 -15.08 8.31 -2.12
C ASN A 306 -14.55 9.72 -2.43
N THR A 307 -13.92 9.91 -3.59
CA THR A 307 -13.21 11.15 -3.92
C THR A 307 -14.10 12.30 -4.39
N THR A 308 -15.42 12.11 -4.53
CA THR A 308 -16.38 13.20 -4.79
C THR A 308 -16.78 13.95 -3.52
N ASP A 309 -16.54 13.37 -2.35
CA ASP A 309 -17.03 13.93 -1.11
C ASP A 309 -16.14 15.10 -0.67
N THR A 310 -16.66 16.32 -0.81
CA THR A 310 -15.95 17.58 -0.50
C THR A 310 -15.65 17.76 0.98
N THR A 311 -16.32 16.98 1.82
CA THR A 311 -15.96 16.78 3.22
C THR A 311 -15.45 15.36 3.32
N PRO A 312 -14.21 15.11 3.79
CA PRO A 312 -13.86 13.79 4.28
C PRO A 312 -14.76 13.54 5.50
N THR A 313 -15.94 12.98 5.26
CA THR A 313 -16.77 12.45 6.32
C THR A 313 -16.02 11.24 6.82
N TRP A 314 -15.21 11.46 7.85
CA TRP A 314 -14.44 10.47 8.62
C TRP A 314 -15.30 9.29 9.16
N PHE A 315 -16.60 9.26 8.84
CA PHE A 315 -17.66 8.46 9.42
C PHE A 315 -18.71 7.96 8.41
N ASP A 316 -18.57 8.16 7.10
CA ASP A 316 -19.49 7.49 6.17
C ASP A 316 -19.10 6.01 6.06
N ASN A 317 -19.74 5.23 6.92
CA ASN A 317 -19.63 3.78 7.15
C ASN A 317 -19.96 2.89 5.93
N ASN A 318 -19.87 3.40 4.70
CA ASN A 318 -20.15 2.60 3.53
C ASN A 318 -18.95 1.73 3.16
N ASN A 319 -18.64 0.76 4.02
CA ASN A 319 -17.67 -0.29 3.72
C ASN A 319 -18.28 -1.40 2.84
N ASN A 320 -19.38 -1.12 2.15
CA ASN A 320 -19.99 -2.10 1.26
C ASN A 320 -18.99 -2.53 0.21
N MET A 321 -19.10 -3.81 -0.14
CA MET A 321 -18.33 -4.43 -1.17
C MET A 321 -19.19 -4.57 -2.41
N TYR A 322 -18.57 -4.40 -3.58
CA TYR A 322 -19.24 -4.54 -4.87
C TYR A 322 -18.48 -5.56 -5.73
N LYS A 323 -19.19 -6.12 -6.71
CA LYS A 323 -18.61 -7.01 -7.70
C LYS A 323 -18.89 -6.49 -9.11
N LEU A 324 -17.88 -6.56 -9.96
CA LEU A 324 -17.96 -6.22 -11.37
C LEU A 324 -17.86 -7.52 -12.18
N ASP A 325 -18.92 -7.87 -12.88
CA ASP A 325 -18.92 -8.97 -13.86
C ASP A 325 -18.10 -8.55 -15.09
N VAL A 326 -17.09 -9.36 -15.44
CA VAL A 326 -16.12 -9.06 -16.51
C VAL A 326 -16.15 -10.07 -17.66
N ARG A 327 -17.15 -10.95 -17.68
CA ARG A 327 -17.28 -12.03 -18.68
C ARG A 327 -17.40 -11.51 -20.12
N ASP A 328 -18.14 -10.43 -20.32
CA ASP A 328 -18.24 -9.78 -21.63
C ASP A 328 -17.19 -8.66 -21.73
N PRO A 329 -16.21 -8.78 -22.65
CA PRO A 329 -15.13 -7.81 -22.76
C PRO A 329 -15.55 -6.43 -23.25
N LEU A 330 -16.75 -6.28 -23.79
CA LEU A 330 -17.29 -4.99 -24.23
C LEU A 330 -18.28 -4.40 -23.21
N LYS A 331 -18.75 -5.20 -22.26
CA LYS A 331 -19.87 -4.86 -21.40
C LYS A 331 -19.71 -5.42 -19.99
N TYR A 332 -19.48 -4.51 -19.05
CA TYR A 332 -19.23 -4.83 -17.66
C TYR A 332 -20.46 -4.47 -16.83
N LYS A 333 -20.74 -5.25 -15.79
CA LYS A 333 -21.93 -5.03 -14.96
C LYS A 333 -21.60 -5.01 -13.48
N TRP A 334 -21.92 -3.90 -12.83
CA TRP A 334 -21.81 -3.79 -11.38
C TRP A 334 -22.99 -4.43 -10.67
N SER A 335 -22.72 -5.01 -9.50
CA SER A 335 -23.73 -5.43 -8.55
C SER A 335 -23.20 -5.41 -7.12
N PHE A 336 -24.11 -5.35 -6.16
CA PHE A 336 -23.77 -5.43 -4.74
C PHE A 336 -23.19 -6.80 -4.39
N PHE A 337 -22.17 -6.83 -3.53
CA PHE A 337 -21.55 -8.07 -3.06
C PHE A 337 -21.88 -8.36 -1.60
N SER A 338 -21.56 -7.44 -0.68
CA SER A 338 -21.76 -7.61 0.77
C SER A 338 -21.82 -6.26 1.47
N ASP A 339 -22.52 -6.18 2.59
CA ASP A 339 -22.26 -5.11 3.58
C ASP A 339 -21.05 -5.47 4.44
N PHE A 340 -20.35 -4.47 4.96
CA PHE A 340 -19.35 -4.65 6.01
C PHE A 340 -19.66 -3.69 7.15
N ASN A 341 -20.30 -4.20 8.20
CA ASN A 341 -20.59 -3.41 9.38
C ASN A 341 -19.57 -3.71 10.49
N SER A 342 -18.51 -2.92 10.60
CA SER A 342 -17.49 -3.13 11.65
C SER A 342 -17.90 -2.58 13.02
N SER A 343 -19.11 -2.03 13.17
CA SER A 343 -19.53 -1.32 14.39
C SER A 343 -20.30 -2.16 15.39
N ASP A 344 -20.65 -3.41 15.08
CA ASP A 344 -21.37 -4.28 16.02
C ASP A 344 -20.60 -5.58 16.26
N ASP A 345 -20.06 -5.65 17.48
CA ASP A 345 -19.82 -6.85 18.28
C ASP A 345 -18.44 -7.52 18.22
N LYS A 346 -17.67 -7.34 19.30
CA LYS A 346 -16.51 -8.17 19.69
C LYS A 346 -16.95 -9.56 20.19
N SER A 347 -18.12 -10.05 19.80
CA SER A 347 -18.66 -11.35 20.20
C SER A 347 -18.83 -12.26 18.98
N LEU A 348 -17.70 -12.72 18.45
CA LEU A 348 -17.66 -13.88 17.56
C LEU A 348 -16.82 -14.96 18.22
N VAL A 349 -17.34 -15.49 19.33
CA VAL A 349 -16.98 -16.84 19.80
C VAL A 349 -18.14 -17.74 19.41
N PRO A 350 -17.93 -18.81 18.62
CA PRO A 350 -18.96 -19.83 18.44
C PRO A 350 -19.20 -20.51 19.79
N ASP A 351 -20.41 -20.37 20.35
CA ASP A 351 -20.86 -21.12 21.52
C ASP A 351 -20.94 -22.62 21.18
N ILE A 352 -19.80 -23.29 21.27
CA ILE A 352 -19.73 -24.74 21.36
C ILE A 352 -19.64 -25.06 22.86
N PHE A 353 -20.71 -25.68 23.36
CA PHE A 353 -21.00 -26.09 24.75
C PHE A 353 -21.71 -25.06 25.63
N THR A 354 -23.04 -25.19 25.75
CA THR A 354 -23.69 -25.64 27.00
C THR A 354 -25.20 -25.87 26.78
N GLN A 355 -25.60 -27.15 26.73
CA GLN A 355 -26.93 -27.52 27.19
C GLN A 355 -26.93 -27.39 28.71
N THR A 356 -27.85 -26.60 29.28
CA THR A 356 -28.77 -27.09 30.33
C THR A 356 -29.77 -26.03 30.79
N ASN A 357 -31.03 -26.47 30.79
CA ASN A 357 -32.11 -26.16 31.72
C ASN A 357 -32.72 -24.75 31.76
N SER A 358 -33.87 -24.71 31.10
CA SER A 358 -35.03 -23.87 31.37
C SER A 358 -35.42 -23.76 32.85
N SER A 359 -35.73 -22.54 33.28
CA SER A 359 -36.86 -22.30 34.18
C SER A 359 -37.39 -20.88 34.03
N ASN A 360 -38.66 -20.80 33.61
CA ASN A 360 -39.53 -19.63 33.58
C ASN A 360 -39.57 -18.89 34.92
N SER A 361 -39.71 -17.56 34.88
CA SER A 361 -40.78 -16.87 35.62
C SER A 361 -41.02 -15.45 35.10
N ASN A 362 -42.27 -15.03 35.28
CA ASN A 362 -42.97 -13.94 34.61
C ASN A 362 -42.81 -12.56 35.28
N SER A 363 -43.12 -11.55 34.46
CA SER A 363 -43.96 -10.37 34.73
C SER A 363 -43.44 -9.15 35.51
N SER A 364 -43.74 -8.02 34.85
CA SER A 364 -44.37 -6.78 35.34
C SER A 364 -43.52 -5.62 35.87
N ASN A 365 -43.59 -4.54 35.09
CA ASN A 365 -43.64 -3.10 35.43
C ASN A 365 -43.65 -2.72 36.92
N SER A 366 -42.76 -1.78 37.29
CA SER A 366 -43.15 -0.61 38.08
C SER A 366 -42.09 0.50 38.02
N ASN A 367 -42.59 1.74 37.91
CA ASN A 367 -41.85 2.99 37.94
C ASN A 367 -41.12 3.28 39.28
N SER A 368 -39.99 3.95 39.14
CA SER A 368 -39.36 4.96 40.01
C SER A 368 -39.62 4.95 41.52
N THR A 369 -38.54 4.82 42.31
CA THR A 369 -38.25 5.75 43.42
C THR A 369 -36.75 5.75 43.73
N ASN A 370 -36.22 6.94 43.95
CA ASN A 370 -34.85 7.21 44.43
C ASN A 370 -34.55 6.51 45.77
N SER A 371 -33.39 5.86 45.85
CA SER A 371 -32.70 5.67 47.12
C SER A 371 -31.18 5.72 46.92
N THR A 372 -30.58 6.74 47.51
CA THR A 372 -29.15 6.99 47.67
C THR A 372 -28.47 5.85 48.42
N ILE A 373 -27.44 5.22 47.84
CA ILE A 373 -26.37 4.55 48.60
C ILE A 373 -25.01 4.93 48.02
N GLN A 374 -24.11 5.23 48.96
CA GLN A 374 -22.77 5.76 48.84
C GLN A 374 -21.84 4.93 47.95
N THR A 375 -21.09 5.63 47.10
CA THR A 375 -19.81 5.14 46.57
C THR A 375 -18.69 6.03 47.11
N SER A 376 -17.75 5.37 47.78
CA SER A 376 -16.52 5.91 48.35
C SER A 376 -15.70 6.68 47.32
N ILE A 377 -15.39 7.93 47.65
CA ILE A 377 -14.36 8.74 47.00
C ILE A 377 -13.00 8.16 47.42
N VAL A 378 -12.23 7.66 46.46
CA VAL A 378 -10.78 7.51 46.57
C VAL A 378 -10.18 8.57 45.65
N ASP A 379 -9.39 9.45 46.27
CA ASP A 379 -8.75 10.60 45.65
C ASP A 379 -7.90 10.23 44.43
N SER A 380 -8.09 10.98 43.34
CA SER A 380 -7.17 11.01 42.21
C SER A 380 -6.67 12.43 41.97
N GLU A 381 -6.01 13.01 42.97
CA GLU A 381 -5.09 14.13 42.76
C GLU A 381 -3.70 13.58 42.43
N SER A 382 -3.19 13.91 41.22
CA SER A 382 -1.79 13.93 40.76
C SER A 382 -1.50 13.36 39.35
N LYS A 383 -2.33 13.65 38.33
CA LYS A 383 -1.96 13.35 36.92
C LYS A 383 -2.15 14.49 35.91
N LEU A 384 -2.32 15.73 36.36
CA LEU A 384 -2.49 16.88 35.46
C LEU A 384 -1.21 17.71 35.23
N GLY A 385 -0.20 17.62 36.10
CA GLY A 385 1.05 18.39 35.97
C GLY A 385 2.07 17.82 34.98
N SER A 386 2.10 16.50 34.78
CA SER A 386 3.11 15.83 33.95
C SER A 386 2.82 15.91 32.44
N ARG A 387 1.54 15.87 32.02
CA ARG A 387 1.16 15.99 30.60
C ARG A 387 1.54 17.35 29.99
N ASN A 388 1.34 18.43 30.74
CA ASN A 388 1.63 19.78 30.24
C ASN A 388 3.14 20.09 30.22
N ALA A 389 3.91 19.54 31.16
CA ALA A 389 5.36 19.67 31.15
C ALA A 389 6.00 18.96 29.94
N VAL A 390 5.49 17.77 29.57
CA VAL A 390 5.97 17.02 28.40
C VAL A 390 5.72 17.77 27.09
N ILE A 391 4.56 18.42 26.94
CA ILE A 391 4.23 19.21 25.74
C ILE A 391 5.15 20.43 25.58
N ILE A 392 5.47 21.11 26.69
CA ILE A 392 6.36 22.29 26.68
C ILE A 392 7.79 21.86 26.32
N VAL A 393 8.29 20.77 26.90
CA VAL A 393 9.62 20.24 26.59
C VAL A 393 9.70 19.78 25.13
N PHE A 394 8.67 19.11 24.62
CA PHE A 394 8.60 18.69 23.22
C PHE A 394 8.59 19.90 22.26
N SER A 395 7.82 20.94 22.58
CA SER A 395 7.76 22.17 21.77
C SER A 395 9.11 22.90 21.72
N LEU A 396 9.84 22.94 22.84
CA LEU A 396 11.19 23.51 22.91
C LEU A 396 12.20 22.71 22.07
N ILE A 397 12.12 21.38 22.10
CA ILE A 397 13.00 20.51 21.29
C ILE A 397 12.75 20.74 19.79
N VAL A 398 11.49 20.79 19.36
CA VAL A 398 11.13 21.07 17.96
C VAL A 398 11.65 22.44 17.53
N PHE A 399 11.52 23.46 18.37
CA PHE A 399 12.01 24.81 18.06
C PHE A 399 13.54 24.86 17.92
N ILE A 400 14.27 24.13 18.75
CA ILE A 400 15.73 23.99 18.67
C ILE A 400 16.12 23.25 17.37
N CYS A 401 15.43 22.16 17.02
CA CYS A 401 15.68 21.42 15.79
C CYS A 401 15.45 22.27 14.54
N ILE A 402 14.36 23.04 14.48
CA ILE A 402 14.08 23.97 13.38
C ILE A 402 15.18 25.03 13.28
N SER A 403 15.61 25.59 14.42
CA SER A 403 16.66 26.60 14.46
C SER A 403 18.01 26.07 13.93
N ILE A 404 18.36 24.82 14.27
CA ILE A 404 19.57 24.15 13.77
C ILE A 404 19.45 23.88 12.26
N LEU A 405 18.29 23.45 11.78
CA LEU A 405 18.04 23.21 10.36
C LEU A 405 18.15 24.49 9.53
N VAL A 406 17.55 25.58 10.00
CA VAL A 406 17.64 26.91 9.38
C VAL A 406 19.09 27.39 9.35
N PHE A 407 19.83 27.22 10.45
CA PHE A 407 21.25 27.56 10.51
C PHE A 407 22.08 26.73 9.52
N TYR A 408 21.83 25.43 9.40
CA TYR A 408 22.54 24.54 8.49
C TYR A 408 22.26 24.91 7.02
N LYS A 409 21.00 25.18 6.69
CA LYS A 409 20.59 25.61 5.34
C LYS A 409 21.16 26.99 4.98
N ALA A 410 21.20 27.92 5.94
CA ALA A 410 21.86 29.22 5.78
C ALA A 410 23.38 29.08 5.57
N LYS A 411 24.04 28.16 6.28
CA LYS A 411 25.47 27.86 6.11
C LYS A 411 25.76 27.22 4.75
N GLN A 412 24.93 26.29 4.29
CA GLN A 412 25.04 25.66 2.98
C GLN A 412 24.87 26.69 1.85
N ASN A 413 23.91 27.61 1.97
CA ASN A 413 23.74 28.71 1.00
C ASN A 413 24.94 29.66 0.97
N ARG A 414 25.53 29.99 2.12
CA ARG A 414 26.76 30.81 2.18
C ARG A 414 27.95 30.12 1.51
N ASN A 415 28.06 28.80 1.63
CA ASN A 415 29.11 28.03 0.96
C ASN A 415 28.91 27.94 -0.56
N MET A 416 27.65 27.82 -1.02
CA MET A 416 27.28 27.85 -2.44
C MET A 416 27.56 29.22 -3.09
N ILE A 417 27.33 30.32 -2.36
CA ILE A 417 27.65 31.67 -2.84
C ILE A 417 29.18 31.85 -2.93
N LYS A 418 29.93 31.31 -1.95
CA LYS A 418 31.40 31.33 -2.00
C LYS A 418 31.94 30.52 -3.19
N SER A 419 31.41 29.33 -3.47
CA SER A 419 31.86 28.51 -4.60
C SER A 419 31.53 29.15 -5.95
N LYS A 420 30.35 29.76 -6.11
CA LYS A 420 30.01 30.54 -7.31
C LYS A 420 30.95 31.73 -7.53
N ASN A 421 31.29 32.46 -6.47
CA ASN A 421 32.21 33.59 -6.57
C ASN A 421 33.64 33.13 -6.93
N THR A 422 34.12 32.02 -6.36
CA THR A 422 35.42 31.42 -6.74
C THR A 422 35.44 30.93 -8.19
N TYR A 423 34.32 30.36 -8.68
CA TYR A 423 34.21 29.91 -10.06
C TYR A 423 34.21 31.08 -11.06
N GLN A 424 33.48 32.16 -10.77
CA GLN A 424 33.50 33.37 -11.61
C GLN A 424 34.86 34.08 -11.58
N GLN A 425 35.55 34.08 -10.43
CA GLN A 425 36.88 34.66 -10.33
C GLN A 425 37.91 33.87 -11.16
N ASN A 426 37.80 32.54 -11.19
CA ASN A 426 38.65 31.68 -12.02
C ASN A 426 38.40 31.82 -13.53
N ILE A 427 37.16 32.08 -13.95
CA ILE A 427 36.84 32.36 -15.37
C ILE A 427 37.46 33.71 -15.79
N SER A 428 37.32 34.74 -14.95
CA SER A 428 37.88 36.07 -15.24
C SER A 428 39.42 36.11 -15.29
N SER A 429 40.10 35.23 -14.53
CA SER A 429 41.55 35.09 -14.61
C SER A 429 42.01 34.28 -15.83
N SER A 430 41.24 33.28 -16.27
CA SER A 430 41.54 32.55 -17.51
C SER A 430 41.36 33.38 -18.80
N GLU A 431 40.36 34.27 -18.85
CA GLU A 431 40.15 35.17 -20.00
C GLU A 431 41.23 36.26 -20.10
N ASN A 432 41.74 36.74 -18.95
CA ASN A 432 42.87 37.68 -18.92
C ASN A 432 44.20 37.03 -19.36
N ILE A 433 44.41 35.73 -19.11
CA ILE A 433 45.63 35.01 -19.55
C ILE A 433 45.59 34.76 -21.06
N SER A 434 44.43 34.34 -21.59
CA SER A 434 44.23 34.10 -23.02
C SER A 434 44.40 35.37 -23.86
N SER A 435 43.97 36.53 -23.35
CA SER A 435 44.11 37.80 -24.08
C SER A 435 45.55 38.35 -24.06
N THR A 436 46.35 38.03 -23.03
CA THR A 436 47.78 38.37 -23.01
C THR A 436 48.62 37.47 -23.92
N GLU A 437 48.31 36.19 -24.06
CA GLU A 437 49.01 35.28 -24.98
C GLU A 437 48.73 35.58 -26.46
N GLU A 438 47.52 36.04 -26.80
CA GLU A 438 47.19 36.50 -28.16
C GLU A 438 47.88 37.81 -28.53
N LEU A 439 48.15 38.69 -27.56
CA LEU A 439 48.88 39.95 -27.77
C LEU A 439 50.38 39.73 -27.97
N GLU A 440 51.02 38.80 -27.24
CA GLU A 440 52.43 38.45 -27.42
C GLU A 440 52.73 37.74 -28.75
N ASN A 441 51.82 36.88 -29.23
CA ASN A 441 51.98 36.21 -30.53
C ASN A 441 51.72 37.13 -31.75
N SER A 442 51.25 38.36 -31.55
CA SER A 442 51.05 39.34 -32.62
C SER A 442 52.24 40.31 -32.82
N MET A 443 53.24 40.28 -31.93
CA MET A 443 54.42 41.17 -31.95
C MET A 443 55.77 40.46 -32.17
N THR A 444 55.77 39.22 -32.68
CA THR A 444 57.01 38.51 -33.07
C THR A 444 57.13 38.25 -34.56
#